data_AF-A0A183IBT7-F1
#
_entry.id   AF-A0A183IBT7-F1
#
_cell.length_a   1.000
_cell.length_b   1.000
_cell.length_c   1.000
_cell.angle_alpha   90.00
_cell.angle_beta   90.00
_cell.angle_gamma   90.00
#
_symmetry.space_group_name_H-M   'P 1'
#
loop_
_entity.id
_entity.type
_entity.pdbx_description
1 polymer ?
#
loop_
_entity_poly.entity_id
_entity_poly.type
_entity_poly.pdbx_seq_one_letter_code
_entity_poly.pdbx_strand_id
1 'polypeptide(L)'
;MTSNSLCSTFHEKYLTVHIQERHNARFSVTVAVNPSTTVRQVKQRVQKKCLTKDGNLCDLVMLQQDGSKDFFYVNVLQDDELIYDILNRPSNNCSFYLNISKGLKIRVYMEEIVAGMTYKTVVVSPFSTSQEVIKILLRDQPNYADDFYLVKKTTDNEGDK
;
A
#
# COMPACT_ATOMS: atom_id res chain seq x y z
N MET A 1 -18.74 -42.17 26.75
CA MET A 1 -17.89 -40.98 26.60
C MET A 1 -16.88 -41.26 25.51
N THR A 2 -17.18 -40.88 24.27
CA THR A 2 -16.20 -40.87 23.16
C THR A 2 -16.41 -39.56 22.43
N SER A 3 -15.60 -38.57 22.80
CA SER A 3 -15.53 -37.27 22.16
C SER A 3 -14.87 -37.48 20.80
N ASN A 4 -15.67 -37.54 19.73
CA ASN A 4 -15.17 -37.47 18.37
C ASN A 4 -14.59 -36.07 18.16
N SER A 5 -13.27 -35.93 18.19
CA SER A 5 -12.62 -34.72 17.72
C SER A 5 -12.77 -34.68 16.20
N LEU A 6 -13.61 -33.76 15.73
CA LEU A 6 -13.67 -33.40 14.33
C LEU A 6 -12.33 -32.76 13.96
N CYS A 7 -11.43 -33.58 13.43
CA CYS A 7 -10.24 -33.11 12.73
C CYS A 7 -10.73 -32.43 11.44
N SER A 8 -11.03 -31.13 11.52
CA SER A 8 -11.30 -30.34 10.32
C SER A 8 -10.00 -30.25 9.54
N THR A 9 -9.91 -31.02 8.47
CA THR A 9 -8.82 -30.96 7.49
C THR A 9 -8.81 -29.55 6.89
N PHE A 10 -7.96 -28.67 7.43
CA PHE A 10 -7.82 -27.33 6.91
C PHE A 10 -7.16 -27.40 5.53
N HIS A 11 -7.93 -27.12 4.48
CA HIS A 11 -7.38 -26.96 3.15
C HIS A 11 -6.56 -25.68 3.09
N GLU A 12 -5.26 -25.85 2.89
CA GLU A 12 -4.33 -24.76 2.60
C GLU A 12 -4.83 -23.99 1.36
N LYS A 13 -5.02 -22.68 1.50
CA LYS A 13 -5.35 -21.81 0.37
C LYS A 13 -4.06 -21.24 -0.20
N TYR A 14 -4.11 -20.77 -1.44
CA TYR A 14 -2.98 -20.08 -2.07
C TYR A 14 -3.37 -18.64 -2.38
N LEU A 15 -2.49 -17.70 -2.03
CA LEU A 15 -2.62 -16.28 -2.31
C LEU A 15 -1.59 -15.90 -3.38
N THR A 16 -2.05 -15.36 -4.50
CA THR A 16 -1.17 -14.78 -5.52
C THR A 16 -0.99 -13.29 -5.24
N VAL A 17 0.27 -12.88 -5.05
CA VAL A 17 0.66 -11.49 -4.82
C VAL A 17 1.41 -10.98 -6.04
N HIS A 18 0.86 -9.96 -6.69
CA HIS A 18 1.49 -9.27 -7.80
C HIS A 18 2.54 -8.29 -7.30
N ILE A 19 3.63 -8.20 -8.04
CA ILE A 19 4.79 -7.43 -7.63
C ILE A 19 5.15 -6.49 -8.76
N GLN A 20 5.22 -5.21 -8.43
CA GLN A 20 5.58 -4.17 -9.38
C GLN A 20 6.92 -3.55 -8.97
N GLU A 21 7.96 -3.81 -9.77
CA GLU A 21 9.27 -3.19 -9.60
C GLU A 21 9.41 -1.91 -10.42
N ARG A 22 10.40 -1.06 -10.04
CA ARG A 22 10.70 0.23 -10.67
C ARG A 22 10.89 0.19 -12.19
N HIS A 23 11.22 -0.97 -12.75
CA HIS A 23 11.49 -1.15 -14.19
C HIS A 23 10.29 -1.73 -14.97
N ASN A 24 9.06 -1.61 -14.46
CA ASN A 24 7.85 -2.16 -15.09
C ASN A 24 7.83 -3.69 -15.21
N ALA A 25 8.81 -4.40 -14.64
CA ALA A 25 8.73 -5.84 -14.47
C ALA A 25 7.58 -6.15 -13.50
N ARG A 26 6.53 -6.79 -14.03
CA ARG A 26 5.44 -7.34 -13.25
C ARG A 26 5.63 -8.84 -13.16
N PHE A 27 5.84 -9.34 -11.96
CA PHE A 27 5.81 -10.76 -11.71
C PHE A 27 4.87 -11.04 -10.54
N SER A 28 4.49 -12.31 -10.36
CA SER A 28 3.56 -12.69 -9.31
C SER A 28 4.15 -13.83 -8.50
N VAL A 29 3.93 -13.77 -7.20
CA VAL A 29 4.38 -14.78 -6.26
C VAL A 29 3.18 -15.38 -5.58
N THR A 30 3.01 -16.68 -5.73
CA THR A 30 1.99 -17.43 -5.00
C THR A 30 2.57 -17.95 -3.68
N VAL A 31 1.89 -17.66 -2.58
CA VAL A 31 2.24 -18.16 -1.24
C VAL A 31 1.09 -18.96 -0.68
N ALA A 32 1.42 -20.03 0.03
CA ALA A 32 0.43 -20.79 0.76
C ALA A 32 -0.02 -20.01 2.00
N VAL A 33 -1.31 -20.08 2.34
CA VAL A 33 -1.92 -19.39 3.48
C VAL A 33 -2.88 -20.33 4.21
N ASN A 34 -2.87 -20.22 5.53
CA ASN A 34 -3.76 -20.94 6.44
C ASN A 34 -4.55 -19.93 7.30
N PRO A 35 -5.54 -20.39 8.11
CA PRO A 35 -6.35 -19.49 8.92
C PRO A 35 -5.58 -18.61 9.91
N SER A 36 -4.40 -19.05 10.34
CA SER A 36 -3.52 -18.29 11.25
C SER A 36 -2.47 -17.44 10.52
N THR A 37 -2.49 -17.40 9.18
CA THR A 37 -1.48 -16.68 8.41
C THR A 37 -1.75 -15.19 8.44
N THR A 38 -0.82 -14.43 9.00
CA THR A 38 -0.91 -12.96 9.05
C THR A 38 -0.35 -12.31 7.79
N VAL A 39 -0.72 -11.04 7.56
CA VAL A 39 -0.14 -10.19 6.51
C VAL A 39 1.38 -10.12 6.63
N ARG A 40 1.93 -9.95 7.84
CA ARG A 40 3.38 -9.97 8.08
C ARG A 40 4.04 -11.24 7.57
N GLN A 41 3.45 -12.41 7.85
CA GLN A 41 3.98 -13.69 7.39
C GLN A 41 3.91 -13.81 5.86
N VAL A 42 2.85 -13.29 5.22
CA VAL A 42 2.79 -13.20 3.75
C VAL A 42 3.90 -12.32 3.21
N LYS A 43 4.08 -11.10 3.74
CA LYS A 43 5.17 -10.17 3.34
C LYS A 43 6.54 -10.87 3.40
N GLN A 44 6.84 -11.57 4.50
CA GLN A 44 8.08 -12.31 4.67
C GLN A 44 8.25 -13.46 3.66
N ARG A 45 7.19 -14.23 3.39
CA ARG A 45 7.21 -15.33 2.41
C ARG A 45 7.43 -14.82 0.99
N VAL A 46 6.77 -13.73 0.63
CA VAL A 46 6.94 -13.07 -0.67
C VAL A 46 8.37 -12.54 -0.80
N GLN A 47 8.84 -11.79 0.19
CA GLN A 47 10.20 -11.23 0.21
C GLN A 47 11.28 -12.31 0.05
N LYS A 48 11.14 -13.45 0.75
CA LYS A 48 12.05 -14.59 0.63
C LYS A 48 12.09 -15.15 -0.79
N LYS A 49 10.95 -15.17 -1.49
CA LYS A 49 10.85 -15.65 -2.88
C LYS A 49 11.37 -14.64 -3.91
N CYS A 50 11.29 -13.35 -3.61
CA CYS A 50 11.73 -12.28 -4.52
C CYS A 50 13.23 -11.98 -4.47
N LEU A 51 13.98 -12.59 -3.54
CA LEU A 51 15.42 -12.36 -3.37
C LEU A 51 15.80 -10.87 -3.25
N THR A 52 14.88 -10.00 -2.83
CA THR A 52 15.14 -8.57 -2.68
C THR A 52 16.12 -8.38 -1.52
N LYS A 53 17.38 -8.08 -1.85
CA LYS A 53 18.47 -7.85 -0.88
C LYS A 53 18.23 -6.61 0.00
N ASP A 54 17.43 -5.66 -0.48
CA ASP A 54 17.02 -4.48 0.26
C ASP A 54 15.85 -4.86 1.16
N GLY A 55 16.15 -5.20 2.42
CA GLY A 55 15.21 -5.68 3.44
C GLY A 55 14.07 -4.72 3.85
N ASN A 56 13.71 -3.73 3.02
CA ASN A 56 12.60 -2.84 3.32
C ASN A 56 11.27 -3.57 3.13
N LEU A 57 10.64 -3.89 4.26
CA LEU A 57 9.30 -4.46 4.35
C LEU A 57 8.33 -3.50 3.66
N CYS A 58 7.77 -3.96 2.55
CA CYS A 58 6.84 -3.21 1.74
C CYS A 58 5.41 -3.47 2.20
N ASP A 59 4.53 -2.49 1.95
CA ASP A 59 3.10 -2.66 2.24
C ASP A 59 2.47 -3.67 1.29
N LEU A 60 1.67 -4.56 1.89
CA LEU A 60 0.81 -5.46 1.16
C LEU A 60 -0.51 -4.72 0.97
N VAL A 61 -0.91 -4.60 -0.28
CA VAL A 61 -2.03 -3.79 -0.70
C VAL A 61 -3.06 -4.68 -1.37
N MET A 62 -4.31 -4.55 -0.97
CA MET A 62 -5.43 -5.18 -1.64
C MET A 62 -6.13 -4.14 -2.53
N LEU A 63 -6.19 -4.41 -3.83
CA LEU A 63 -7.05 -3.70 -4.75
C LEU A 63 -8.39 -4.45 -4.86
N GLN A 64 -9.48 -3.76 -4.56
CA GLN A 64 -10.83 -4.29 -4.68
C GLN A 64 -11.59 -3.46 -5.71
N GLN A 65 -12.09 -4.10 -6.76
CA GLN A 65 -12.89 -3.41 -7.77
C GLN A 65 -14.31 -3.18 -7.24
N ASP A 66 -14.82 -1.96 -7.40
CA ASP A 66 -16.25 -1.71 -7.20
C ASP A 66 -17.03 -2.22 -8.41
N GLY A 67 -18.26 -2.68 -8.21
CA GLY A 67 -19.11 -3.24 -9.27
C GLY A 67 -19.32 -2.33 -10.48
N SER A 68 -19.00 -1.03 -10.36
CA SER A 68 -19.03 -0.03 -11.44
C SER A 68 -17.86 -0.10 -12.42
N LYS A 69 -16.87 -1.00 -12.24
CA LYS A 69 -15.64 -1.17 -13.05
C LYS A 69 -14.67 0.02 -13.11
N ASP A 70 -15.13 1.22 -12.82
CA ASP A 70 -14.37 2.46 -12.98
C ASP A 70 -13.52 2.83 -11.73
N PHE A 71 -13.78 2.19 -10.59
CA PHE A 71 -13.11 2.50 -9.33
C PHE A 71 -12.52 1.25 -8.67
N PHE A 72 -11.35 1.44 -8.05
CA PHE A 72 -10.71 0.44 -7.20
C PHE A 72 -10.51 1.03 -5.80
N TYR A 73 -10.94 0.32 -4.77
CA TYR A 73 -10.56 0.57 -3.40
C TYR A 73 -9.17 0.01 -3.15
N VAL A 74 -8.29 0.83 -2.60
CA VAL A 74 -6.95 0.43 -2.21
C VAL A 74 -6.92 0.29 -0.69
N ASN A 75 -6.71 -0.92 -0.19
CA ASN A 75 -6.58 -1.18 1.22
C ASN A 75 -5.13 -1.58 1.55
N VAL A 76 -4.45 -0.73 2.32
CA VAL A 76 -3.14 -1.08 2.91
C VAL A 76 -3.41 -1.99 4.10
N LEU A 77 -2.93 -3.23 4.02
CA LEU A 77 -3.20 -4.25 5.02
C LEU A 77 -2.20 -4.14 6.18
N GLN A 78 -2.73 -4.13 7.39
CA GLN A 78 -1.93 -4.09 8.62
C GLN A 78 -1.26 -5.44 8.87
N ASP A 79 -0.08 -5.40 9.48
CA ASP A 79 0.80 -6.55 9.64
C ASP A 79 0.21 -7.72 10.45
N ASP A 80 -0.66 -7.40 11.41
CA ASP A 80 -1.32 -8.30 12.34
C ASP A 80 -2.66 -8.84 11.83
N GLU A 81 -3.20 -8.30 10.73
CA GLU A 81 -4.42 -8.83 10.10
C GLU A 81 -4.22 -10.26 9.60
N LEU A 82 -5.26 -11.08 9.76
CA LEU A 82 -5.31 -12.43 9.22
C LEU A 82 -5.76 -12.40 7.76
N ILE A 83 -4.96 -12.98 6.88
CA ILE A 83 -5.23 -13.04 5.44
C ILE A 83 -6.51 -13.82 5.15
N TYR A 84 -6.79 -14.84 5.97
CA TYR A 84 -7.98 -15.66 5.78
C TYR A 84 -9.27 -14.85 6.00
N ASP A 85 -9.29 -13.94 6.97
CA ASP A 85 -10.41 -13.05 7.22
C ASP A 85 -10.61 -12.09 6.06
N ILE A 86 -9.52 -11.55 5.51
CA ILE A 86 -9.54 -10.68 4.33
C ILE A 86 -10.07 -11.43 3.10
N LEU A 87 -9.60 -12.65 2.86
CA LEU A 87 -10.01 -13.48 1.71
C LEU A 87 -11.44 -13.98 1.76
N ASN A 88 -12.03 -14.06 2.96
CA ASN A 88 -13.41 -14.48 3.14
C ASN A 88 -14.39 -13.28 3.17
N ARG A 89 -13.90 -12.04 3.03
CA ARG A 89 -14.79 -10.89 2.87
C ARG A 89 -15.58 -11.06 1.57
N PRO A 90 -16.88 -10.70 1.54
CA PRO A 90 -17.68 -10.70 0.32
C PRO A 90 -17.17 -9.58 -0.59
N SER A 91 -16.19 -9.89 -1.42
CA SER A 91 -15.59 -8.96 -2.37
C SER A 91 -15.37 -9.68 -3.69
N ASN A 92 -16.05 -9.23 -4.73
CA ASN A 92 -15.80 -9.70 -6.08
C ASN A 92 -14.48 -9.09 -6.57
N ASN A 93 -13.58 -9.94 -7.09
CA ASN A 93 -12.33 -9.56 -7.78
C ASN A 93 -11.36 -8.72 -6.93
N CYS A 94 -10.74 -9.35 -5.93
CA CYS A 94 -9.59 -8.77 -5.21
C CYS A 94 -8.26 -9.21 -5.81
N SER A 95 -7.35 -8.25 -5.99
CA SER A 95 -5.98 -8.50 -6.41
C SER A 95 -5.03 -7.97 -5.34
N PHE A 96 -4.01 -8.75 -4.99
CA PHE A 96 -3.05 -8.41 -3.94
C PHE A 96 -1.75 -7.96 -4.58
N TYR A 97 -1.19 -6.86 -4.09
CA TYR A 97 0.04 -6.27 -4.59
C TYR A 97 1.04 -6.05 -3.46
N LEU A 98 2.31 -6.34 -3.72
CA LEU A 98 3.41 -5.87 -2.89
C LEU A 98 4.03 -4.66 -3.57
N ASN A 99 3.95 -3.49 -2.92
CA ASN A 99 4.54 -2.28 -3.47
C ASN A 99 6.02 -2.19 -3.12
N ILE A 100 6.91 -2.63 -4.02
CA ILE A 100 8.37 -2.64 -3.81
C ILE A 100 8.99 -1.23 -3.88
N SER A 101 8.23 -0.19 -4.24
CA SER A 101 8.81 1.14 -4.32
C SER A 101 9.10 1.70 -2.92
N LYS A 102 10.30 2.29 -2.74
CA LYS A 102 10.74 3.06 -1.55
C LYS A 102 9.91 4.35 -1.34
N GLY A 103 8.60 4.33 -1.59
CA GLY A 103 7.73 5.48 -1.80
C GLY A 103 8.07 6.29 -3.06
N LEU A 104 7.10 7.05 -3.53
CA LEU A 104 7.28 8.13 -4.50
C LEU A 104 7.92 9.33 -3.79
N LYS A 105 8.99 9.87 -4.36
CA LYS A 105 9.53 11.16 -3.91
C LYS A 105 8.75 12.26 -4.60
N ILE A 106 8.05 13.08 -3.83
CA ILE A 106 7.40 14.29 -4.32
C ILE A 106 8.08 15.53 -3.75
N ARG A 107 8.10 16.62 -4.51
CA ARG A 107 8.51 17.94 -4.03
C ARG A 107 7.26 18.76 -3.75
N VAL A 108 7.14 19.27 -2.54
CA VAL A 108 6.03 20.14 -2.14
C VAL A 108 6.59 21.52 -1.89
N TYR A 109 6.10 22.49 -2.64
CA TYR A 109 6.49 23.89 -2.49
C TYR A 109 5.82 24.45 -1.24
N MET A 110 6.60 25.09 -0.35
CA MET A 110 6.14 25.50 0.98
C MET A 110 6.37 26.99 1.26
N GLU A 111 6.55 27.79 0.21
CA GLU A 111 6.84 29.23 0.33
C GLU A 111 5.75 29.97 1.13
N GLU A 112 4.49 29.57 0.96
CA GLU A 112 3.33 30.12 1.67
C GLU A 112 3.19 29.64 3.13
N ILE A 113 3.94 28.61 3.52
CA ILE A 113 3.84 27.98 4.86
C ILE A 113 5.03 28.38 5.72
N VAL A 114 6.24 28.32 5.16
CA VAL A 114 7.48 28.63 5.87
C VAL A 114 8.30 29.60 5.03
N ALA A 115 8.37 30.85 5.49
CA ALA A 115 9.19 31.86 4.85
C ALA A 115 10.64 31.38 4.68
N GLY A 116 11.17 31.49 3.47
CA GLY A 116 12.53 31.06 3.13
C GLY A 116 12.69 29.59 2.73
N MET A 117 11.61 28.78 2.74
CA MET A 117 11.65 27.40 2.26
C MET A 117 10.94 27.24 0.91
N THR A 118 11.71 27.12 -0.18
CA THR A 118 11.17 26.93 -1.54
C THR A 118 10.38 25.62 -1.65
N TYR A 119 10.95 24.50 -1.20
CA TYR A 119 10.28 23.20 -1.23
C TYR A 119 10.82 22.23 -0.18
N LYS A 120 10.00 21.25 0.18
CA LYS A 120 10.37 20.06 0.97
C LYS A 120 10.14 18.82 0.14
N THR A 121 11.15 17.95 0.09
CA THR A 121 11.02 16.65 -0.58
C THR A 121 10.52 15.63 0.44
N VAL A 122 9.40 14.97 0.14
CA VAL A 122 8.83 13.92 0.98
C VAL A 122 8.71 12.62 0.20
N VAL A 123 8.92 11.51 0.91
CA VAL A 123 8.69 10.16 0.40
C VAL A 123 7.29 9.77 0.82
N VAL A 124 6.43 9.49 -0.16
CA VAL A 124 5.03 9.15 0.06
C VAL A 124 4.72 7.80 -0.57
N SER A 125 3.85 7.01 0.03
CA SER A 125 3.26 5.88 -0.69
C SER A 125 2.47 6.42 -1.89
N PRO A 126 2.44 5.72 -3.05
CA PRO A 126 1.53 6.04 -4.15
C PRO A 126 0.05 6.02 -3.75
N PHE A 127 -0.25 5.48 -2.57
CA PHE A 127 -1.60 5.43 -2.00
C PHE A 127 -1.81 6.45 -0.88
N SER A 128 -0.82 7.29 -0.58
CA SER A 128 -0.98 8.33 0.44
C SER A 128 -2.00 9.34 -0.04
N THR A 129 -2.96 9.65 0.81
CA THR A 129 -3.89 10.76 0.62
C THR A 129 -3.16 12.08 0.76
N SER A 130 -3.69 13.14 0.13
CA SER A 130 -3.14 14.49 0.28
C SER A 130 -3.08 14.92 1.75
N GLN A 131 -4.05 14.51 2.57
CA GLN A 131 -4.09 14.81 3.99
C GLN A 131 -2.96 14.13 4.79
N GLU A 132 -2.65 12.87 4.50
CA GLU A 132 -1.50 12.19 5.12
C GLU A 132 -0.18 12.89 4.75
N VAL A 133 -0.06 13.33 3.49
CA VAL A 133 1.12 14.10 3.05
C VAL A 133 1.22 15.43 3.80
N ILE A 134 0.11 16.16 3.98
CA ILE A 134 0.09 17.42 4.74
C ILE A 134 0.50 17.19 6.20
N LYS A 135 -0.01 16.16 6.85
CA LYS A 135 0.37 15.78 8.22
C LYS A 135 1.87 15.45 8.34
N ILE A 136 2.47 14.84 7.31
CA ILE A 136 3.93 14.61 7.26
C ILE A 136 4.69 15.94 7.11
N LEU A 137 4.20 16.86 6.28
CA LEU A 137 4.84 18.16 6.06
C LEU A 137 4.80 19.02 7.33
N LEU A 138 3.65 19.06 7.99
CA LEU A 138 3.31 19.85 9.19
C LEU A 138 3.47 19.05 10.49
N ARG A 139 4.40 18.10 10.54
CA ARG A 139 4.59 17.21 11.70
C ARG A 139 4.73 17.96 13.04
N ASP A 140 5.35 19.14 13.01
CA ASP A 140 5.59 19.96 14.21
C ASP A 140 4.37 20.84 14.57
N GLN A 141 3.37 20.92 13.70
CA GLN A 141 2.15 21.73 13.87
C GLN A 141 0.90 21.00 13.30
N PRO A 142 0.57 19.80 13.80
CA PRO A 142 -0.47 18.95 13.22
C PRO A 142 -1.89 19.56 13.32
N ASN A 143 -2.11 20.50 14.23
CA ASN A 143 -3.41 21.15 14.45
C ASN A 143 -3.87 22.01 13.27
N TYR A 144 -2.96 22.41 12.38
CA TYR A 144 -3.30 23.17 11.18
C TYR A 144 -3.46 22.29 9.94
N ALA A 145 -3.29 20.97 10.04
CA ALA A 145 -3.29 20.09 8.85
C ALA A 145 -4.59 20.15 8.05
N ASP A 146 -5.72 20.36 8.73
CA ASP A 146 -7.04 20.44 8.10
C ASP A 146 -7.25 21.79 7.37
N ASP A 147 -6.43 22.81 7.63
CA ASP A 147 -6.50 24.14 6.99
C ASP A 147 -5.76 24.18 5.64
N PHE A 148 -4.99 23.14 5.30
CA PHE A 148 -4.21 23.08 4.07
C PHE A 148 -4.73 22.01 3.11
N TYR A 149 -4.49 22.25 1.83
CA TYR A 149 -4.70 21.28 0.75
C TYR A 149 -3.54 21.35 -0.23
N LEU A 150 -3.29 20.25 -0.95
CA LEU A 150 -2.25 20.20 -1.97
C LEU A 150 -2.80 20.63 -3.32
N VAL A 151 -2.11 21.56 -3.98
CA VAL A 151 -2.41 21.98 -5.35
C VAL A 151 -1.35 21.40 -6.28
N LYS A 152 -1.79 20.75 -7.36
CA LYS A 152 -0.90 20.30 -8.42
C LYS A 152 -0.39 21.53 -9.18
N LYS A 153 0.91 21.78 -9.15
CA LYS A 153 1.52 22.78 -10.03
C LYS A 153 1.38 22.32 -11.48
N THR A 154 0.54 22.99 -12.26
CA THR A 154 0.61 22.92 -13.72
C THR A 154 1.82 23.73 -14.13
N THR A 155 2.78 23.10 -14.80
CA THR A 155 3.71 23.88 -15.63
C THR A 155 2.86 24.34 -16.80
N ASP A 156 2.32 25.54 -16.70
CA ASP A 156 1.90 26.24 -17.90
C ASP A 156 3.16 26.31 -18.75
N ASN A 157 3.10 25.73 -19.94
CA ASN A 157 4.09 25.99 -20.97
C ASN A 157 3.91 27.49 -21.31
N GLU A 158 4.51 28.36 -20.50
CA GLU A 158 4.75 29.75 -20.89
C GLU A 158 5.54 29.66 -22.20
N GLY A 159 4.86 30.10 -23.27
CA GLY A 159 5.35 29.97 -24.63
C GLY A 159 6.74 30.57 -24.78
N ASP A 160 7.61 29.80 -25.43
CA ASP A 160 8.65 30.37 -26.28
C ASP A 160 7.97 31.39 -27.22
N LYS A 161 8.15 32.68 -26.89
CA LYS A 161 8.00 33.79 -27.82
C LYS A 161 9.39 34.14 -28.35
#